data_AF-A0A2I0B729-F1
#
_entry.id   AF-A0A2I0B729-F1
#
_cell.length_a   1.000
_cell.length_b   1.000
_cell.length_c   1.000
_cell.angle_alpha   90.00
_cell.angle_beta   90.00
_cell.angle_gamma   90.00
#
_symmetry.space_group_name_H-M   'P 1'
#
loop_
_entity.id
_entity.type
_entity.pdbx_description
1 polymer ?
#
loop_
_entity_poly.entity_id
_entity_poly.type
_entity_poly.pdbx_seq_one_letter_code
_entity_poly.pdbx_strand_id
1 'polypeptide(L)'
;MRRCPSSSPEKATGIVQAFARFLLSQHSPALRCIIHSDDIALHYPLIVDFAELLDFDPALAQLLFSHPADVLPLFDQAARLSQGIVIDGTEGYEGSCGPKEFVHVRVDVAGSPLESPETFPSIGRLRVKHRGILVTVKGTVIRSGAVKMIEGERGSKFCEGTSFQFVADTIVCHDYQEIKIQESTHVLGVGCIPRSIPIILLDDLVDVVKAGDDVIVTGVLSAKWSSDLRDVRCDLDPMIISNHVRRTNELKSEIEIPDDIIRKFEQFWSDFKDTPLKGRNAILRGICPQVFGLFTVKLAVALTIIGGVQYVDASGTKVRGESHLLLVGDPGTGKSQFLKFAAKLCNRSVITTGLGSTSAGLTVTAVKDGGEWMLEAGALVLADGGLCCIDEFDRFDIVLVLLDTKNPEWDLVVSSHILSEKGESEREKDDTEDLARTTVRMLESLIRLAQAHARLMFRNEVTLLDAIAAILCIESSMTTSAIVDTVGNALHSNFTDNPDQECILLSESLVIFLEDYRISIN
;
A
#
# COMPACT_ATOMS: atom_id res chain seq x y z
N MET A 1 12.72 25.22 -27.53
CA MET A 1 14.15 25.23 -27.16
C MET A 1 14.61 26.66 -26.91
N ARG A 2 14.64 27.11 -25.65
CA ARG A 2 15.50 28.22 -25.25
C ARG A 2 16.72 27.56 -24.62
N ARG A 3 17.80 27.33 -25.39
CA ARG A 3 19.12 27.16 -24.79
C ARG A 3 19.45 28.52 -24.16
N CYS A 4 19.41 28.60 -22.84
CA CYS A 4 20.01 29.72 -22.13
C CYS A 4 21.54 29.64 -22.33
N PRO A 5 22.23 30.80 -22.24
CA PRO A 5 23.50 31.02 -22.89
C PRO A 5 24.57 30.13 -22.27
N SER A 6 25.31 29.45 -23.15
CA SER A 6 26.67 28.95 -22.94
C SER A 6 27.28 29.37 -21.60
N SER A 7 27.15 28.54 -20.57
CA SER A 7 28.12 28.54 -19.49
C SER A 7 29.47 28.31 -20.15
N SER A 8 30.42 29.21 -19.94
CA SER A 8 31.79 28.98 -20.42
C SER A 8 32.23 27.58 -19.98
N PRO A 9 32.89 26.79 -20.85
CA PRO A 9 33.30 25.42 -20.52
C PRO A 9 34.11 25.36 -19.21
N GLU A 10 34.83 26.43 -18.88
CA GLU A 10 35.54 26.60 -17.61
C GLU A 10 34.64 26.56 -16.37
N LYS A 11 33.43 27.15 -16.42
CA LYS A 11 32.48 27.12 -15.29
C LYS A 11 31.91 25.72 -15.09
N ALA A 12 31.61 25.00 -16.17
CA ALA A 12 31.11 23.63 -16.10
C ALA A 12 32.16 22.69 -15.47
N THR A 13 33.43 22.82 -15.89
CA THR A 13 34.53 22.04 -15.30
C THR A 13 34.72 22.31 -13.81
N GLY A 14 34.59 23.57 -13.38
CA GLY A 14 34.66 23.93 -11.95
C GLY A 14 33.56 23.29 -11.11
N ILE A 15 32.33 23.25 -11.62
CA ILE A 15 31.17 22.61 -10.95
C ILE A 15 31.39 21.09 -10.85
N VAL A 16 31.81 20.45 -11.94
CA VAL A 16 32.09 19.00 -11.98
C VAL A 16 33.17 18.63 -10.96
N GLN A 17 34.25 19.41 -10.87
CA GLN A 17 35.30 19.17 -9.88
C GLN A 17 34.81 19.32 -8.44
N ALA A 18 33.92 20.27 -8.17
CA ALA A 18 33.38 20.48 -6.84
C ALA A 18 32.47 19.32 -6.41
N PHE A 19 31.60 18.83 -7.31
CA PHE A 19 30.83 17.61 -7.07
C PHE A 19 31.72 16.37 -6.91
N ALA A 20 32.79 16.24 -7.70
CA ALA A 20 33.71 15.13 -7.56
C ALA A 20 34.37 15.08 -6.17
N ARG A 21 34.76 16.25 -5.61
CA ARG A 21 35.29 16.34 -4.23
C ARG A 21 34.27 15.89 -3.20
N PHE A 22 33.01 16.31 -3.35
CA PHE A 22 31.91 15.90 -2.47
C PHE A 22 31.71 14.37 -2.50
N LEU A 23 31.65 13.78 -3.69
CA LEU A 23 31.48 12.33 -3.85
C LEU A 23 32.65 11.53 -3.27
N LEU A 24 33.88 12.04 -3.41
CA LEU A 24 35.07 11.41 -2.83
C LEU A 24 35.10 11.50 -1.30
N SER A 25 34.57 12.57 -0.70
CA SER A 25 34.58 12.73 0.76
C SER A 25 33.50 11.90 1.46
N GLN A 26 32.27 11.88 0.93
CA GLN A 26 31.13 11.24 1.61
C GLN A 26 30.72 9.88 1.00
N HIS A 27 30.88 9.67 -0.31
CA HIS A 27 30.34 8.48 -1.01
C HIS A 27 31.43 7.53 -1.57
N SER A 28 32.67 7.61 -1.07
CA SER A 28 33.77 6.73 -1.49
C SER A 28 33.45 5.22 -1.38
N PRO A 29 32.79 4.72 -0.30
CA PRO A 29 32.41 3.31 -0.21
C PRO A 29 31.43 2.87 -1.31
N ALA A 30 30.41 3.70 -1.60
CA ALA A 30 29.42 3.40 -2.63
C ALA A 30 30.04 3.36 -4.03
N LEU A 31 30.93 4.31 -4.33
CA LEU A 31 31.70 4.30 -5.58
C LEU A 31 32.56 3.04 -5.72
N ARG A 32 33.20 2.59 -4.63
CA ARG A 32 33.95 1.33 -4.63
C ARG A 32 33.03 0.15 -4.93
N CYS A 33 31.87 0.04 -4.28
CA CYS A 33 30.91 -1.03 -4.57
C CYS A 33 30.51 -1.08 -6.05
N ILE A 34 30.27 0.09 -6.66
CA ILE A 34 29.95 0.18 -8.09
C ILE A 34 31.12 -0.29 -8.96
N ILE A 35 32.37 0.07 -8.62
CA ILE A 35 33.56 -0.35 -9.39
C ILE A 35 33.77 -1.88 -9.31
N HIS A 36 33.47 -2.50 -8.17
CA HIS A 36 33.62 -3.95 -7.95
C HIS A 36 32.54 -4.81 -8.59
N SER A 37 31.49 -4.20 -9.17
CA SER A 37 30.45 -4.94 -9.86
C SER A 37 30.98 -5.58 -11.16
N ASP A 38 30.51 -6.77 -11.52
CA ASP A 38 31.01 -7.49 -12.69
C ASP A 38 30.49 -6.92 -14.02
N ASP A 39 29.29 -6.33 -14.03
CA ASP A 39 28.63 -5.87 -15.26
C ASP A 39 29.04 -4.43 -15.61
N ILE A 40 29.50 -4.20 -16.84
CA ILE A 40 29.94 -2.88 -17.33
C ILE A 40 28.80 -2.14 -18.04
N ALA A 41 27.81 -2.88 -18.58
CA ALA A 41 26.71 -2.34 -19.35
C ALA A 41 25.49 -1.97 -18.48
N LEU A 42 25.47 -2.40 -17.22
CA LEU A 42 24.40 -2.08 -16.28
C LEU A 42 24.43 -0.61 -15.86
N HIS A 43 23.25 -0.02 -15.67
CA HIS A 43 23.08 1.31 -15.08
C HIS A 43 23.13 1.23 -13.55
N TYR A 44 24.05 1.96 -12.94
CA TYR A 44 24.25 1.97 -11.49
C TYR A 44 23.73 3.25 -10.84
N PRO A 45 22.78 3.16 -9.89
CA PRO A 45 22.34 4.32 -9.11
C PRO A 45 23.35 4.65 -8.00
N LEU A 46 23.67 5.93 -7.85
CA LEU A 46 24.41 6.47 -6.71
C LEU A 46 23.49 7.40 -5.91
N ILE A 47 22.98 6.93 -4.77
CA ILE A 47 22.06 7.68 -3.92
C ILE A 47 22.84 8.71 -3.10
N VAL A 48 22.42 9.97 -3.18
CA VAL A 48 23.02 11.12 -2.50
C VAL A 48 21.93 11.88 -1.76
N ASP A 49 22.16 12.13 -0.48
CA ASP A 49 21.23 12.90 0.35
C ASP A 49 21.44 14.40 0.13
N PHE A 50 20.36 15.11 -0.17
CA PHE A 50 20.39 16.56 -0.43
C PHE A 50 20.84 17.35 0.81
N ALA A 51 20.52 16.87 2.01
CA ALA A 51 20.95 17.48 3.27
C ALA A 51 22.49 17.48 3.39
N GLU A 52 23.14 16.37 3.06
CA GLU A 52 24.61 16.27 3.09
C GLU A 52 25.26 17.20 2.06
N LEU A 53 24.67 17.33 0.87
CA LEU A 53 25.15 18.26 -0.15
C LEU A 53 25.00 19.72 0.31
N LEU A 54 23.88 20.04 0.96
CA LEU A 54 23.61 21.37 1.50
C LEU A 54 24.61 21.76 2.60
N ASP A 55 24.96 20.81 3.47
CA ASP A 55 25.95 21.01 4.53
C ASP A 55 27.38 21.18 3.99
N PHE A 56 27.71 20.49 2.89
CA PHE A 56 29.04 20.59 2.27
C PHE A 56 29.22 21.89 1.47
N ASP A 57 28.29 22.18 0.53
CA ASP A 57 28.32 23.39 -0.28
C ASP A 57 26.89 23.87 -0.60
N PRO A 58 26.39 24.88 0.14
CA PRO A 58 25.06 25.43 -0.08
C PRO A 58 24.85 26.02 -1.48
N ALA A 59 25.90 26.54 -2.11
CA ALA A 59 25.79 27.15 -3.43
C ALA A 59 25.59 26.10 -4.52
N LEU A 60 26.27 24.95 -4.43
CA LEU A 60 26.04 23.81 -5.32
C LEU A 60 24.64 23.21 -5.12
N ALA A 61 24.20 23.06 -3.87
CA ALA A 61 22.86 22.57 -3.56
C ALA A 61 21.76 23.47 -4.13
N GLN A 62 21.90 24.79 -4.01
CA GLN A 62 20.97 25.75 -4.59
C GLN A 62 20.97 25.73 -6.12
N LEU A 63 22.13 25.52 -6.75
CA LEU A 63 22.25 25.40 -8.19
C LEU A 63 21.53 24.14 -8.70
N LEU A 64 21.73 23.00 -8.04
CA LEU A 64 21.05 21.74 -8.33
C LEU A 64 19.54 21.87 -8.17
N PHE A 65 19.07 22.54 -7.11
CA PHE A 65 17.64 22.75 -6.88
C PHE A 65 16.98 23.64 -7.95
N SER A 66 17.67 24.71 -8.37
CA SER A 66 17.12 25.70 -9.30
C SER A 66 17.21 25.29 -10.77
N HIS A 67 18.22 24.49 -11.15
CA HIS A 67 18.46 24.06 -12.54
C HIS A 67 18.88 22.58 -12.62
N PRO A 68 18.07 21.63 -12.13
CA PRO A 68 18.42 20.21 -12.09
C PRO A 68 18.69 19.61 -13.48
N ALA A 69 17.97 20.03 -14.52
CA ALA A 69 18.12 19.48 -15.87
C ALA A 69 19.53 19.70 -16.47
N ASP A 70 20.18 20.80 -16.12
CA ASP A 70 21.53 21.13 -16.61
C ASP A 70 22.62 20.57 -15.66
N VAL A 71 22.32 20.48 -14.36
CA VAL A 71 23.28 20.12 -13.31
C VAL A 71 23.38 18.61 -13.09
N LEU A 72 22.28 17.85 -13.19
CA LEU A 72 22.29 16.39 -12.99
C LEU A 72 23.25 15.67 -13.95
N PRO A 73 23.29 15.97 -15.27
CA PRO A 73 24.26 15.33 -16.17
C PRO A 73 25.72 15.67 -15.84
N LEU A 74 25.98 16.87 -15.32
CA LEU A 74 27.31 17.26 -14.83
C LEU A 74 27.66 16.49 -13.55
N PHE A 75 26.67 16.15 -12.73
CA PHE A 75 26.83 15.33 -11.55
C PHE A 75 27.17 13.88 -11.91
N ASP A 76 26.50 13.31 -12.92
CA ASP A 76 26.82 11.98 -13.45
C ASP A 76 28.25 11.96 -14.04
N GLN A 77 28.66 13.04 -14.71
CA GLN A 77 30.05 13.21 -15.16
C GLN A 77 31.03 13.26 -13.98
N ALA A 78 30.69 13.96 -12.90
CA ALA A 78 31.51 14.02 -11.69
C ALA A 78 31.65 12.62 -11.05
N ALA A 79 30.58 11.83 -11.00
CA ALA A 79 30.62 10.45 -10.49
C ALA A 79 31.60 9.57 -11.29
N ARG A 80 31.57 9.67 -12.62
CA ARG A 80 32.52 8.96 -13.49
C ARG A 80 33.97 9.40 -13.27
N LEU A 81 34.22 10.70 -13.10
CA LEU A 81 35.56 11.19 -12.79
C LEU A 81 36.05 10.71 -11.42
N SER A 82 35.17 10.70 -10.41
CA SER A 82 35.50 10.19 -9.09
C SER A 82 35.86 8.71 -9.10
N GLN A 83 35.22 7.89 -9.96
CA GLN A 83 35.62 6.50 -10.14
C GLN A 83 37.07 6.36 -10.63
N GLY A 84 37.47 7.15 -11.63
CA GLY A 84 38.86 7.16 -12.12
C GLY A 84 39.87 7.47 -11.02
N ILE A 85 39.58 8.48 -10.19
CA ILE A 85 40.44 8.86 -9.06
C ILE A 85 40.54 7.74 -8.00
N VAL A 86 39.42 7.04 -7.73
CA VAL A 86 39.41 5.92 -6.77
C VAL A 86 40.21 4.72 -7.30
N ILE A 87 40.14 4.43 -8.60
CA ILE A 87 40.91 3.37 -9.24
C ILE A 87 42.42 3.69 -9.20
N ASP A 88 42.79 4.92 -9.57
CA ASP A 88 44.19 5.37 -9.58
C ASP A 88 44.81 5.38 -8.16
N GLY A 89 44.01 5.60 -7.13
CA GLY A 89 44.46 5.60 -5.73
C GLY A 89 44.62 4.21 -5.10
N THR A 90 44.23 3.13 -5.78
CA THR A 90 44.21 1.77 -5.21
C THR A 90 45.17 0.86 -5.99
N GLU A 91 46.48 1.00 -5.75
CA GLU A 91 47.49 0.09 -6.29
C GLU A 91 47.30 -1.32 -5.68
N GLY A 92 46.70 -2.26 -6.43
CA GLY A 92 46.80 -3.69 -6.08
C GLY A 92 45.61 -4.64 -6.29
N TYR A 93 44.66 -4.39 -7.20
CA TYR A 93 43.61 -5.37 -7.52
C TYR A 93 43.66 -5.84 -8.98
N GLU A 94 44.16 -7.07 -9.19
CA GLU A 94 44.00 -7.85 -10.41
C GLU A 94 42.65 -8.61 -10.35
N GLY A 95 41.60 -8.00 -10.90
CA GLY A 95 40.30 -8.65 -11.09
C GLY A 95 39.31 -7.63 -11.63
N SER A 96 38.58 -7.97 -12.70
CA SER A 96 37.42 -7.35 -13.42
C SER A 96 36.92 -5.91 -13.08
N CYS A 97 37.74 -5.03 -12.52
CA CYS A 97 37.38 -3.70 -12.06
C CYS A 97 37.75 -2.66 -13.12
N GLY A 98 36.76 -2.22 -13.88
CA GLY A 98 36.88 -1.11 -14.83
C GLY A 98 35.95 0.05 -14.46
N PRO A 99 36.25 1.29 -14.88
CA PRO A 99 35.33 2.41 -14.71
C PRO A 99 34.01 2.09 -15.42
N LYS A 100 32.90 2.42 -14.78
CA LYS A 100 31.55 2.12 -15.31
C LYS A 100 31.05 3.34 -16.07
N GLU A 101 30.53 3.14 -17.28
CA GLU A 101 30.09 4.24 -18.13
C GLU A 101 28.72 4.81 -17.73
N PHE A 102 27.87 3.98 -17.13
CA PHE A 102 26.48 4.29 -16.79
C PHE A 102 26.30 4.39 -15.27
N VAL A 103 26.67 5.54 -14.71
CA VAL A 103 26.47 5.87 -13.29
C VAL A 103 25.54 7.06 -13.22
N HIS A 104 24.42 6.89 -12.52
CA HIS A 104 23.35 7.88 -12.42
C HIS A 104 23.22 8.35 -10.97
N VAL A 105 23.36 9.64 -10.73
CA VAL A 105 23.25 10.22 -9.39
C VAL A 105 21.78 10.45 -9.03
N ARG A 106 21.32 9.78 -7.97
CA ARG A 106 19.95 9.79 -7.49
C ARG A 106 19.90 10.66 -6.23
N VAL A 107 19.19 11.79 -6.31
CA VAL A 107 19.12 12.76 -5.21
C VAL A 107 17.92 12.45 -4.32
N ASP A 108 18.17 12.02 -3.09
CA ASP A 108 17.14 11.93 -2.07
C ASP A 108 17.01 13.26 -1.33
N VAL A 109 15.78 13.70 -1.10
CA VAL A 109 15.46 14.98 -0.46
C VAL A 109 14.89 14.76 0.95
N ALA A 110 14.75 13.50 1.37
CA ALA A 110 14.31 13.13 2.71
C ALA A 110 15.20 13.75 3.81
N GLY A 111 14.59 14.29 4.86
CA GLY A 111 15.27 14.90 6.01
C GLY A 111 15.84 16.30 5.78
N SER A 112 15.66 16.89 4.59
CA SER A 112 16.16 18.25 4.29
C SER A 112 15.15 19.35 4.70
N PRO A 113 15.58 20.61 4.90
CA PRO A 113 14.69 21.75 5.12
C PRO A 113 13.68 21.99 3.98
N LEU A 114 13.91 21.35 2.83
CA LEU A 114 13.00 21.33 1.70
C LEU A 114 11.79 20.41 1.93
N GLU A 115 11.66 19.73 3.07
CA GLU A 115 10.39 19.13 3.54
C GLU A 115 9.27 20.15 3.79
N SER A 116 9.54 21.44 3.59
CA SER A 116 8.51 22.47 3.61
C SER A 116 7.40 22.23 2.56
N PRO A 117 6.13 22.58 2.85
CA PRO A 117 5.00 22.41 1.94
C PRO A 117 5.12 23.15 0.59
N GLU A 118 6.08 24.07 0.46
CA GLU A 118 6.35 24.80 -0.79
C GLU A 118 7.17 23.95 -1.78
N THR A 119 7.97 23.00 -1.29
CA THR A 119 8.80 22.07 -2.07
C THR A 119 8.21 20.67 -2.19
N PHE A 120 7.25 20.31 -1.32
CA PHE A 120 6.35 19.16 -1.48
C PHE A 120 4.93 19.62 -1.85
N PRO A 121 4.72 20.23 -3.04
CA PRO A 121 3.36 20.53 -3.46
C PRO A 121 2.59 19.21 -3.61
N SER A 122 1.38 19.17 -3.07
CA SER A 122 0.40 18.16 -3.48
C SER A 122 0.30 18.20 -5.02
N ILE A 123 0.15 17.07 -5.69
CA ILE A 123 0.02 16.98 -7.15
C ILE A 123 -1.03 17.98 -7.70
N GLY A 124 -2.14 18.20 -7.00
CA GLY A 124 -3.17 19.19 -7.34
C GLY A 124 -2.74 20.66 -7.18
N ARG A 125 -1.64 20.93 -6.49
CA ARG A 125 -1.02 22.26 -6.32
C ARG A 125 0.17 22.50 -7.26
N LEU A 126 0.56 21.53 -8.08
CA LEU A 126 1.58 21.75 -9.11
C LEU A 126 1.12 22.82 -10.11
N ARG A 127 1.97 23.82 -10.35
CA ARG A 127 1.71 24.97 -11.23
C ARG A 127 2.98 25.28 -12.02
N VAL A 128 2.87 26.19 -12.99
CA VAL A 128 3.97 26.64 -13.85
C VAL A 128 5.19 27.15 -13.07
N LYS A 129 4.98 27.70 -11.86
CA LYS A 129 6.08 28.16 -10.98
C LYS A 129 7.07 27.07 -10.57
N HIS A 130 6.65 25.79 -10.60
CA HIS A 130 7.50 24.65 -10.26
C HIS A 130 8.19 24.03 -11.49
N ARG A 131 8.05 24.64 -12.67
CA ARG A 131 8.71 24.15 -13.87
C ARG A 131 10.21 24.47 -13.80
N GLY A 132 11.03 23.45 -14.09
CA GLY A 132 12.48 23.61 -14.18
C GLY A 132 13.20 23.68 -12.82
N ILE A 133 12.49 23.51 -11.71
CA ILE A 133 13.10 23.28 -10.39
C ILE A 133 12.96 21.80 -10.00
N LEU A 134 13.73 21.37 -9.01
CA LEU A 134 13.58 20.04 -8.42
C LEU A 134 12.32 20.01 -7.54
N VAL A 135 11.44 19.04 -7.81
CA VAL A 135 10.17 18.89 -7.10
C VAL A 135 10.05 17.47 -6.57
N THR A 136 9.54 17.36 -5.35
CA THR A 136 9.24 16.06 -4.75
C THR A 136 7.74 15.90 -4.58
N VAL A 137 7.20 14.80 -5.10
CA VAL A 137 5.78 14.44 -5.00
C VAL A 137 5.61 13.10 -4.31
N LYS A 138 4.59 12.99 -3.46
CA LYS A 138 4.22 11.75 -2.79
C LYS A 138 2.85 11.30 -3.29
N GLY A 139 2.72 10.01 -3.58
CA GLY A 139 1.46 9.43 -3.99
C GLY A 139 1.51 7.92 -4.14
N THR A 140 0.39 7.33 -4.54
CA THR A 140 0.25 5.90 -4.80
C THR A 140 0.26 5.67 -6.32
N VAL A 141 1.02 4.68 -6.78
CA VAL A 141 1.06 4.29 -8.20
C VAL A 141 -0.26 3.63 -8.56
N ILE A 142 -1.04 4.27 -9.43
CA ILE A 142 -2.33 3.75 -9.91
C ILE A 142 -2.17 3.00 -11.22
N ARG A 143 -1.26 3.44 -12.10
CA ARG A 143 -1.00 2.78 -13.39
C ARG A 143 0.48 2.57 -13.61
N SER A 144 0.81 1.43 -14.21
CA SER A 144 2.17 1.13 -14.69
C SER A 144 2.09 0.64 -16.14
N GLY A 145 2.83 1.31 -17.01
CA GLY A 145 3.00 0.93 -18.40
C GLY A 145 4.05 -0.17 -18.58
N ALA A 146 4.04 -0.81 -19.75
CA ALA A 146 5.08 -1.74 -20.15
C ALA A 146 6.43 -1.02 -20.33
N VAL A 147 7.51 -1.74 -20.04
CA VAL A 147 8.88 -1.30 -20.32
C VAL A 147 9.09 -1.24 -21.83
N LYS A 148 9.71 -0.15 -22.29
CA LYS A 148 10.07 0.08 -23.68
C LYS A 148 11.52 0.51 -23.76
N MET A 149 12.12 0.36 -24.93
CA MET A 149 13.39 0.99 -25.24
C MET A 149 13.14 2.22 -26.09
N ILE A 150 13.75 3.34 -25.71
CA ILE A 150 13.83 4.56 -26.51
C ILE A 150 15.23 4.67 -27.10
N GLU A 151 15.31 5.01 -28.38
CA GLU A 151 16.57 5.24 -29.06
C GLU A 151 17.07 6.66 -28.77
N GLY A 152 18.25 6.76 -28.16
CA GLY A 152 18.97 7.99 -27.91
C GLY A 152 19.87 8.36 -29.08
N GLU A 153 19.82 9.62 -29.50
CA GLU A 153 20.69 10.15 -30.55
C GLU A 153 22.06 10.49 -29.95
N ARG A 154 23.10 9.73 -30.28
CA ARG A 154 24.48 10.14 -30.02
C ARG A 154 24.83 11.19 -31.08
N GLY A 155 24.97 12.44 -30.64
CA GLY A 155 25.18 13.61 -31.49
C GLY A 155 26.11 13.32 -32.67
N SER A 156 25.54 13.39 -33.86
CA SER A 156 26.31 13.37 -35.10
C SER A 156 27.32 14.51 -35.06
N LYS A 157 28.59 14.18 -35.36
CA LYS A 157 29.64 15.17 -35.62
C LYS A 157 29.08 16.21 -36.60
N PHE A 158 29.44 17.49 -36.43
CA PHE A 158 29.04 18.54 -37.37
C PHE A 158 29.36 18.11 -38.81
N CYS A 159 28.32 17.89 -39.61
CA CYS A 159 28.41 17.57 -41.01
C CYS A 159 27.95 18.81 -41.79
N GLU A 160 28.76 19.32 -42.71
CA GLU A 160 28.36 20.41 -43.63
C GLU A 160 27.49 19.91 -44.81
N GLY A 161 27.07 18.65 -44.79
CA GLY A 161 26.27 18.01 -45.83
C GLY A 161 24.76 18.14 -45.62
N THR A 162 23.99 18.18 -46.71
CA THR A 162 22.52 18.23 -46.71
C THR A 162 21.84 16.85 -46.69
N SER A 163 22.61 15.75 -46.83
CA SER A 163 22.07 14.38 -46.77
C SER A 163 22.47 13.68 -45.48
N PHE A 164 21.47 13.23 -44.72
CA PHE A 164 21.66 12.38 -43.56
C PHE A 164 21.56 10.91 -43.99
N GLN A 165 22.56 10.12 -43.63
CA GLN A 165 22.49 8.66 -43.72
C GLN A 165 22.50 8.10 -42.30
N PHE A 166 21.54 7.23 -42.01
CA PHE A 166 21.44 6.56 -40.72
C PHE A 166 22.54 5.51 -40.58
N VAL A 167 23.23 5.53 -39.44
CA VAL A 167 24.26 4.53 -39.09
C VAL A 167 23.72 3.70 -37.93
N ALA A 168 23.45 2.42 -38.20
CA ALA A 168 22.76 1.53 -37.26
C ALA A 168 23.55 1.25 -35.96
N ASP A 169 24.88 1.42 -35.96
CA ASP A 169 25.76 1.06 -34.85
C ASP A 169 26.06 2.21 -33.86
N THR A 170 25.39 3.36 -33.99
CA THR A 170 25.60 4.52 -33.09
C THR A 170 24.46 4.76 -32.10
N ILE A 171 23.45 3.89 -32.09
CA ILE A 171 22.24 4.04 -31.29
C ILE A 171 22.54 3.62 -29.85
N VAL A 172 22.29 4.52 -28.91
CA VAL A 172 22.27 4.17 -27.48
C VAL A 172 20.81 3.97 -27.10
N CYS A 173 20.43 2.75 -26.74
CA CYS A 173 19.08 2.48 -26.26
C CYS A 173 18.99 2.76 -24.76
N HIS A 174 17.91 3.41 -24.35
CA HIS A 174 17.58 3.67 -22.96
C HIS A 174 16.27 2.99 -22.61
N ASP A 175 16.17 2.38 -21.44
CA ASP A 175 14.92 1.81 -20.97
C ASP A 175 13.99 2.95 -20.51
N TYR A 176 12.71 2.81 -20.82
CA TYR A 176 11.68 3.80 -20.61
C TYR A 176 10.42 3.14 -20.06
N GLN A 177 9.86 3.72 -19.01
CA GLN A 177 8.57 3.32 -18.47
C GLN A 177 7.74 4.53 -18.04
N GLU A 178 6.46 4.50 -18.37
CA GLU A 178 5.49 5.51 -17.92
C GLU A 178 4.65 4.94 -16.79
N ILE A 179 4.58 5.66 -15.67
CA ILE A 179 3.75 5.34 -14.52
C ILE A 179 2.81 6.52 -14.23
N LYS A 180 1.70 6.26 -13.56
CA LYS A 180 0.77 7.31 -13.13
C LYS A 180 0.58 7.23 -11.63
N ILE A 181 0.85 8.34 -10.96
CA ILE A 181 0.77 8.43 -9.50
C ILE A 181 -0.37 9.36 -9.12
N GLN A 182 -1.12 8.96 -8.09
CA GLN A 182 -2.26 9.67 -7.54
C GLN A 182 -1.95 10.18 -6.13
N GLU A 183 -2.49 11.36 -5.79
CA GLU A 183 -2.37 11.88 -4.43
C GLU A 183 -2.99 10.95 -3.40
N SER A 184 -2.33 10.85 -2.25
CA SER A 184 -2.89 10.15 -1.11
C SER A 184 -4.15 10.85 -0.60
N THR A 185 -5.23 10.07 -0.42
CA THR A 185 -6.54 10.55 0.03
C THR A 185 -6.53 11.14 1.44
N HIS A 186 -5.57 10.77 2.28
CA HIS A 186 -5.42 11.28 3.65
C HIS A 186 -5.09 12.77 3.72
N VAL A 187 -4.44 13.31 2.68
CA VAL A 187 -4.01 14.72 2.62
C VAL A 187 -5.11 15.61 2.02
N LEU A 188 -6.16 15.02 1.46
CA LEU A 188 -7.23 15.74 0.78
C LEU A 188 -8.33 16.15 1.77
N GLY A 189 -8.78 17.40 1.65
CA GLY A 189 -9.99 17.85 2.33
C GLY A 189 -11.22 17.05 1.90
N VAL A 190 -12.18 16.86 2.81
CA VAL A 190 -13.42 16.13 2.55
C VAL A 190 -14.13 16.72 1.32
N GLY A 191 -14.34 15.90 0.28
CA GLY A 191 -15.01 16.30 -0.96
C GLY A 191 -14.10 16.70 -2.12
N CYS A 192 -12.77 16.69 -1.95
CA CYS A 192 -11.82 16.93 -3.05
C CYS A 192 -11.57 15.64 -3.86
N ILE A 193 -11.58 15.75 -5.19
CA ILE A 193 -11.22 14.65 -6.09
C ILE A 193 -9.69 14.57 -6.17
N PRO A 194 -9.08 13.40 -5.88
CA PRO A 194 -7.64 13.23 -5.97
C PRO A 194 -7.14 13.46 -7.39
N ARG A 195 -6.03 14.19 -7.54
CA ARG A 195 -5.40 14.40 -8.85
C ARG A 195 -4.30 13.36 -9.08
N SER A 196 -4.04 13.07 -10.34
CA SER A 196 -2.99 12.15 -10.77
C SER A 196 -2.07 12.85 -11.77
N ILE A 197 -0.80 12.49 -11.77
CA ILE A 197 0.20 12.99 -12.73
C ILE A 197 1.01 11.82 -13.31
N PRO A 198 1.28 11.82 -14.63
CA PRO A 198 2.19 10.86 -15.23
C PRO A 198 3.65 11.17 -14.85
N ILE A 199 4.41 10.13 -14.56
CA ILE A 199 5.82 10.15 -14.24
C ILE A 199 6.56 9.23 -15.21
N ILE A 200 7.68 9.72 -15.71
CA ILE A 200 8.57 8.97 -16.60
C ILE A 200 9.73 8.43 -15.76
N LEU A 201 9.96 7.11 -15.87
CA LEU A 201 11.10 6.40 -15.33
C LEU A 201 12.05 6.03 -16.48
N LEU A 202 13.34 6.16 -16.24
CA LEU A 202 14.40 5.90 -17.22
C LEU A 202 15.45 4.96 -16.62
N ASP A 203 16.04 4.11 -17.46
CA ASP A 203 17.16 3.23 -17.15
C ASP A 203 16.96 2.41 -15.85
N ASP A 204 17.79 2.60 -14.83
CA ASP A 204 17.77 1.88 -13.54
C ASP A 204 16.48 2.06 -12.72
N LEU A 205 15.68 3.08 -13.00
CA LEU A 205 14.41 3.30 -12.30
C LEU A 205 13.26 2.49 -12.88
N VAL A 206 13.46 1.84 -14.03
CA VAL A 206 12.45 1.03 -14.70
C VAL A 206 12.19 -0.27 -13.93
N ASP A 207 10.91 -0.66 -13.84
CA ASP A 207 10.41 -1.80 -13.06
C ASP A 207 10.70 -1.71 -11.54
N VAL A 208 11.18 -0.55 -11.08
CA VAL A 208 11.37 -0.24 -9.66
C VAL A 208 10.06 0.12 -8.99
N VAL A 209 8.91 0.24 -9.65
CA VAL A 209 7.63 0.44 -8.94
C VAL A 209 6.51 -0.36 -9.56
N LYS A 210 5.61 -0.84 -8.73
CA LYS A 210 4.43 -1.58 -9.15
C LYS A 210 3.17 -0.79 -8.86
N ALA A 211 2.10 -1.11 -9.59
CA ALA A 211 0.79 -0.52 -9.32
C ALA A 211 0.32 -0.98 -7.93
N GLY A 212 -0.11 -0.04 -7.09
CA GLY A 212 -0.40 -0.27 -5.67
C GLY A 212 0.66 0.26 -4.70
N ASP A 213 1.86 0.57 -5.18
CA ASP A 213 2.95 1.04 -4.31
C ASP A 213 2.77 2.52 -3.93
N ASP A 214 3.02 2.84 -2.67
CA ASP A 214 3.19 4.21 -2.21
C ASP A 214 4.62 4.65 -2.40
N VAL A 215 4.80 5.75 -3.13
CA VAL A 215 6.10 6.19 -3.57
C VAL A 215 6.30 7.68 -3.36
N ILE A 216 7.54 8.05 -3.10
CA ILE A 216 8.02 9.42 -3.10
C ILE A 216 8.91 9.55 -4.31
N VAL A 217 8.56 10.45 -5.21
CA VAL A 217 9.27 10.69 -6.46
C VAL A 217 9.86 12.09 -6.42
N THR A 218 11.18 12.17 -6.55
CA THR A 218 11.92 13.40 -6.76
C THR A 218 12.21 13.52 -8.25
N GLY A 219 11.88 14.66 -8.86
CA GLY A 219 12.08 14.84 -10.29
C GLY A 219 11.86 16.27 -10.76
N VAL A 220 11.88 16.44 -12.08
CA VAL A 220 11.71 17.75 -12.73
C VAL A 220 10.37 17.79 -13.43
N LEU A 221 9.59 18.84 -13.16
CA LEU A 221 8.31 19.07 -13.85
C LEU A 221 8.56 19.49 -15.31
N SER A 222 8.08 18.66 -16.22
CA SER A 222 8.07 18.84 -17.67
C SER A 222 6.63 18.84 -18.21
N ALA A 223 6.48 18.89 -19.52
CA ALA A 223 5.18 18.79 -20.17
C ALA A 223 5.29 18.03 -21.49
N LYS A 224 4.29 17.20 -21.77
CA LYS A 224 4.07 16.50 -23.03
C LYS A 224 3.12 17.33 -23.89
N TRP A 225 3.44 17.48 -25.16
CA TRP A 225 2.53 18.11 -26.12
C TRP A 225 1.50 17.08 -26.58
N SER A 226 0.23 17.46 -26.61
CA SER A 226 -0.81 16.65 -27.25
C SER A 226 -0.52 16.50 -28.75
N SER A 227 -0.99 15.41 -29.36
CA SER A 227 -0.84 15.17 -30.79
C SER A 227 -1.34 16.36 -31.64
N ASP A 228 -0.55 16.79 -32.61
CA ASP A 228 -0.89 17.89 -33.52
C ASP A 228 -2.02 17.47 -34.49
N LEU A 229 -3.26 17.72 -34.08
CA LEU A 229 -4.44 17.61 -34.93
C LEU A 229 -4.76 18.99 -35.50
N ARG A 230 -4.96 19.07 -36.82
CA ARG A 230 -5.33 20.30 -37.52
C ARG A 230 -6.64 20.85 -36.94
N ASP A 231 -6.66 22.15 -36.63
CA ASP A 231 -7.79 22.89 -36.01
C ASP A 231 -8.15 22.53 -34.55
N VAL A 232 -7.32 21.73 -33.86
CA VAL A 232 -7.41 21.51 -32.41
C VAL A 232 -6.31 22.33 -31.71
N ARG A 233 -6.65 23.00 -30.61
CA ARG A 233 -5.65 23.71 -29.80
C ARG A 233 -4.74 22.68 -29.14
N CYS A 234 -3.42 22.80 -29.33
CA CYS A 234 -2.46 21.93 -28.65
C CYS A 234 -2.53 22.18 -27.15
N ASP A 235 -2.85 21.13 -26.40
CA ASP A 235 -2.83 21.12 -24.94
C ASP A 235 -1.47 20.61 -24.45
N LEU A 236 -1.07 21.13 -23.30
CA LEU A 236 0.19 20.79 -22.63
C LEU A 236 -0.14 20.00 -21.38
N ASP A 237 0.14 18.71 -21.41
CA ASP A 237 -0.09 17.83 -20.27
C ASP A 237 1.16 17.82 -19.38
N PRO A 238 1.04 18.19 -18.09
CA PRO A 238 2.18 18.17 -17.18
C PRO A 238 2.63 16.73 -16.91
N MET A 239 3.93 16.50 -16.92
CA MET A 239 4.55 15.22 -16.59
C MET A 239 5.79 15.45 -15.75
N ILE A 240 6.17 14.50 -14.90
CA ILE A 240 7.42 14.60 -14.12
C ILE A 240 8.42 13.61 -14.70
N ILE A 241 9.63 14.08 -14.97
CA ILE A 241 10.75 13.20 -15.29
C ILE A 241 11.42 12.86 -13.97
N SER A 242 11.43 11.59 -13.61
CA SER A 242 11.94 11.11 -12.33
C SER A 242 13.47 11.18 -12.29
N ASN A 243 14.00 11.67 -11.18
CA ASN A 243 15.40 11.53 -10.82
C ASN A 243 15.62 10.45 -9.76
N HIS A 244 14.73 10.32 -8.78
CA HIS A 244 14.83 9.32 -7.71
C HIS A 244 13.43 8.87 -7.30
N VAL A 245 13.27 7.57 -7.06
CA VAL A 245 12.02 6.97 -6.60
C VAL A 245 12.27 6.15 -5.35
N ARG A 246 11.57 6.50 -4.28
CA ARG A 246 11.62 5.77 -3.00
C ARG A 246 10.28 5.11 -2.71
N ARG A 247 10.27 3.78 -2.57
CA ARG A 247 9.09 3.03 -2.10
C ARG A 247 8.91 3.25 -0.60
N THR A 248 7.69 3.58 -0.19
CA THR A 248 7.33 3.83 1.22
C THR A 248 6.43 2.72 1.78
N ASN A 249 6.26 1.60 1.07
CA ASN A 249 5.37 0.51 1.51
C ASN A 249 5.75 -0.07 2.87
N GLU A 250 7.04 -0.27 3.13
CA GLU A 250 7.56 -0.94 4.34
C GLU A 250 7.68 0.01 5.54
N LEU A 251 7.91 1.31 5.29
CA LEU A 251 8.07 2.33 6.35
C LEU A 251 6.74 2.74 7.00
N LYS A 252 5.59 2.27 6.52
CA LYS A 252 4.27 2.60 7.07
C LYS A 252 3.93 1.87 8.38
N SER A 253 4.74 0.90 8.81
CA SER A 253 4.58 0.24 10.11
C SER A 253 5.16 1.03 11.28
N GLU A 254 5.98 2.05 11.03
CA GLU A 254 6.51 2.94 12.07
C GLU A 254 5.91 4.34 11.91
N ILE A 255 4.65 4.49 12.34
CA ILE A 255 4.24 5.82 12.80
C ILE A 255 5.10 6.07 14.04
N GLU A 256 6.01 7.04 13.99
CA GLU A 256 6.63 7.58 15.21
C GLU A 256 5.52 8.22 16.05
N ILE A 257 4.90 7.41 16.91
CA ILE A 257 3.90 7.87 17.87
C ILE A 257 4.68 8.57 18.98
N PRO A 258 4.42 9.86 19.27
CA PRO A 258 5.08 10.54 20.38
C PRO A 258 4.94 9.76 21.69
N ASP A 259 6.04 9.68 22.45
CA ASP A 259 6.08 8.94 23.74
C ASP A 259 4.95 9.36 24.70
N ASP A 260 4.52 10.61 24.65
CA ASP A 260 3.40 11.13 25.45
C ASP A 260 2.07 10.39 25.18
N ILE A 261 1.82 9.98 23.94
CA ILE A 261 0.61 9.24 23.56
C ILE A 261 0.73 7.79 24.03
N ILE A 262 1.91 7.18 23.87
CA ILE A 262 2.18 5.82 24.33
C ILE A 262 1.92 5.73 25.84
N ARG A 263 2.49 6.66 26.61
CA ARG A 263 2.30 6.73 28.07
C ARG A 263 0.84 6.93 28.48
N LYS A 264 0.08 7.75 27.75
CA LYS A 264 -1.37 7.91 28.00
C LYS A 264 -2.15 6.62 27.76
N PHE A 265 -1.78 5.86 26.73
CA PHE A 265 -2.44 4.59 26.43
C PHE A 265 -2.11 3.51 27.46
N GLU A 266 -0.86 3.44 27.92
CA GLU A 266 -0.45 2.57 29.03
C GLU A 266 -1.16 2.92 30.33
N GLN A 267 -1.28 4.22 30.64
CA GLN A 267 -2.02 4.70 31.81
C GLN A 267 -3.49 4.28 31.75
N PHE A 268 -4.14 4.44 30.59
CA PHE A 268 -5.52 4.00 30.39
C PHE A 268 -5.71 2.52 30.73
N TRP A 269 -4.86 1.63 30.23
CA TRP A 269 -4.97 0.20 30.54
C TRP A 269 -4.55 -0.15 31.97
N SER A 270 -3.67 0.64 32.58
CA SER A 270 -3.35 0.52 34.00
C SER A 270 -4.56 0.83 34.89
N ASP A 271 -5.35 1.86 34.56
CA ASP A 271 -6.55 2.24 35.30
C ASP A 271 -7.67 1.19 35.20
N PHE A 272 -7.77 0.53 34.04
CA PHE A 272 -8.77 -0.53 33.77
C PHE A 272 -8.25 -1.96 34.03
N LYS A 273 -7.11 -2.13 34.70
CA LYS A 273 -6.50 -3.45 34.94
C LYS A 273 -7.44 -4.41 35.68
N ASP A 274 -8.18 -3.90 36.66
CA ASP A 274 -9.11 -4.70 37.48
C ASP A 274 -10.45 -4.95 36.77
N THR A 275 -10.81 -4.13 35.77
CA THR A 275 -12.08 -4.26 35.01
C THR A 275 -11.84 -4.14 33.50
N PRO A 276 -11.16 -5.13 32.89
CA PRO A 276 -10.75 -5.07 31.49
C PRO A 276 -11.93 -4.86 30.53
N LEU A 277 -13.07 -5.47 30.80
CA LEU A 277 -14.28 -5.34 29.98
C LEU A 277 -14.85 -3.92 29.98
N LYS A 278 -14.74 -3.17 31.09
CA LYS A 278 -15.18 -1.77 31.14
C LYS A 278 -14.27 -0.88 30.29
N GLY A 279 -12.96 -1.13 30.30
CA GLY A 279 -11.99 -0.48 29.42
C GLY A 279 -12.29 -0.73 27.94
N ARG A 280 -12.54 -1.99 27.56
CA ARG A 280 -13.00 -2.38 26.21
C ARG A 280 -14.23 -1.58 25.79
N ASN A 281 -15.25 -1.59 26.65
CA ASN A 281 -16.53 -0.95 26.36
C ASN A 281 -16.37 0.57 26.20
N ALA A 282 -15.44 1.20 26.93
CA ALA A 282 -15.11 2.61 26.75
C ALA A 282 -14.52 2.90 25.36
N ILE A 283 -13.62 2.06 24.85
CA ILE A 283 -13.07 2.17 23.49
C ILE A 283 -14.19 1.98 22.44
N LEU A 284 -15.04 0.96 22.62
CA LEU A 284 -16.16 0.68 21.69
C LEU A 284 -17.18 1.82 21.63
N ARG A 285 -17.40 2.56 22.72
CA ARG A 285 -18.26 3.76 22.71
C ARG A 285 -17.70 4.86 21.81
N GLY A 286 -16.37 4.95 21.67
CA GLY A 286 -15.70 5.89 20.77
C GLY A 286 -15.84 5.51 19.28
N ILE A 287 -16.13 4.24 18.98
CA ILE A 287 -16.34 3.76 17.61
C ILE A 287 -17.77 4.13 17.17
N CYS A 288 -17.87 4.94 16.11
CA CYS A 288 -19.14 5.45 15.59
C CYS A 288 -20.06 6.06 16.66
N PRO A 289 -19.71 7.23 17.24
CA PRO A 289 -20.52 7.86 18.29
C PRO A 289 -21.90 8.30 17.79
N GLN A 290 -22.08 8.44 16.47
CA GLN A 290 -23.34 8.83 15.84
C GLN A 290 -24.41 7.72 15.87
N VAL A 291 -24.02 6.47 16.08
CA VAL A 291 -24.93 5.32 16.11
C VAL A 291 -25.00 4.80 17.54
N PHE A 292 -26.19 4.87 18.14
CA PHE A 292 -26.44 4.31 19.47
C PHE A 292 -26.74 2.80 19.38
N GLY A 293 -26.28 2.01 20.36
CA GLY A 293 -26.45 0.56 20.37
C GLY A 293 -25.47 -0.19 19.44
N LEU A 294 -25.90 -1.36 18.95
CA LEU A 294 -25.16 -2.23 18.02
C LEU A 294 -23.74 -2.57 18.50
N PHE A 295 -23.59 -2.84 19.80
CA PHE A 295 -22.27 -3.05 20.42
C PHE A 295 -21.55 -4.27 19.85
N THR A 296 -22.28 -5.32 19.49
CA THR A 296 -21.74 -6.50 18.82
C THR A 296 -21.14 -6.15 17.46
N VAL A 297 -21.83 -5.33 16.67
CA VAL A 297 -21.34 -4.88 15.34
C VAL A 297 -20.13 -3.96 15.50
N LYS A 298 -20.16 -3.04 16.48
CA LYS A 298 -19.01 -2.17 16.79
C LYS A 298 -17.79 -2.99 17.21
N LEU A 299 -17.99 -4.03 18.01
CA LEU A 299 -16.94 -4.96 18.40
C LEU A 299 -16.41 -5.72 17.18
N ALA A 300 -17.26 -6.28 16.33
CA ALA A 300 -16.85 -6.99 15.12
C ALA A 300 -16.03 -6.10 14.17
N VAL A 301 -16.45 -4.84 13.97
CA VAL A 301 -15.69 -3.85 13.17
C VAL A 301 -14.34 -3.54 13.81
N ALA A 302 -14.28 -3.34 15.14
CA ALA A 302 -13.03 -3.10 15.85
C ALA A 302 -12.04 -4.26 15.72
N LEU A 303 -12.51 -5.50 15.92
CA LEU A 303 -11.70 -6.72 15.79
C LEU A 303 -11.18 -6.90 14.37
N THR A 304 -11.99 -6.57 13.37
CA THR A 304 -11.59 -6.64 11.95
C THR A 304 -10.49 -5.64 11.62
N ILE A 305 -10.56 -4.41 12.13
CA ILE A 305 -9.55 -3.37 11.91
C ILE A 305 -8.23 -3.70 12.59
N ILE A 306 -8.27 -4.25 13.81
CA ILE A 306 -7.06 -4.63 14.54
C ILE A 306 -6.39 -5.86 13.90
N GLY A 307 -7.20 -6.84 13.48
CA GLY A 307 -6.75 -8.07 12.85
C GLY A 307 -6.01 -9.03 13.80
N GLY A 308 -5.88 -10.28 13.38
CA GLY A 308 -5.05 -11.29 14.03
C GLY A 308 -3.57 -11.15 13.68
N VAL A 309 -2.74 -12.04 14.24
CA VAL A 309 -1.30 -12.04 13.98
C VAL A 309 -0.99 -12.88 12.74
N GLN A 310 -0.26 -12.31 11.79
CA GLN A 310 0.27 -13.07 10.66
C GLN A 310 1.52 -13.84 11.12
N TYR A 311 1.59 -15.14 10.82
CA TYR A 311 2.77 -15.95 11.11
C TYR A 311 3.08 -16.88 9.95
N VAL A 312 4.37 -17.22 9.83
CA VAL A 312 4.85 -18.22 8.87
C VAL A 312 5.03 -19.51 9.64
N ASP A 313 4.32 -20.54 9.22
CA ASP A 313 4.44 -21.85 9.84
C ASP A 313 5.81 -22.49 9.49
N ALA A 314 6.23 -23.50 10.26
CA ALA A 314 7.49 -24.22 10.02
C ALA A 314 7.55 -24.87 8.62
N SER A 315 6.38 -25.09 8.00
CA SER A 315 6.22 -25.54 6.60
C SER A 315 6.50 -24.47 5.54
N GLY A 316 6.74 -23.21 5.92
CA GLY A 316 6.92 -22.07 5.02
C GLY A 316 5.62 -21.45 4.52
N THR A 317 4.46 -22.00 4.92
CA THR A 317 3.14 -21.45 4.56
C THR A 317 2.83 -20.22 5.41
N LYS A 318 2.52 -19.09 4.76
CA LYS A 318 2.08 -17.87 5.46
C LYS A 318 0.60 -17.98 5.82
N VAL A 319 0.30 -17.99 7.12
CA VAL A 319 -1.08 -17.98 7.62
C VAL A 319 -1.56 -16.53 7.71
N ARG A 320 -2.68 -16.24 7.06
CA ARG A 320 -3.34 -14.93 7.08
C ARG A 320 -3.82 -14.62 8.51
N GLY A 321 -3.55 -13.41 8.99
CA GLY A 321 -4.07 -12.88 10.27
C GLY A 321 -5.31 -12.00 10.09
N GLU A 322 -5.56 -11.48 8.90
CA GLU A 322 -6.67 -10.58 8.60
C GLU A 322 -8.01 -11.32 8.52
N SER A 323 -9.04 -10.74 9.13
CA SER A 323 -10.42 -11.22 9.06
C SER A 323 -11.23 -10.46 8.00
N HIS A 324 -12.21 -11.14 7.40
CA HIS A 324 -13.19 -10.53 6.50
C HIS A 324 -14.53 -10.40 7.23
N LEU A 325 -15.19 -9.25 7.09
CA LEU A 325 -16.48 -8.96 7.70
C LEU A 325 -17.50 -8.55 6.64
N LEU A 326 -18.66 -9.19 6.63
CA LEU A 326 -19.80 -8.82 5.81
C LEU A 326 -20.93 -8.32 6.72
N LEU A 327 -21.46 -7.13 6.42
CA LEU A 327 -22.62 -6.56 7.13
C LEU A 327 -23.84 -6.58 6.21
N VAL A 328 -24.82 -7.43 6.53
CA VAL A 328 -26.09 -7.54 5.78
C VAL A 328 -27.24 -7.05 6.66
N GLY A 329 -28.20 -6.33 6.08
CA GLY A 329 -29.42 -5.90 6.76
C GLY A 329 -30.16 -4.81 6.00
N ASP A 330 -31.29 -4.35 6.54
CA ASP A 330 -32.18 -3.41 5.87
C ASP A 330 -31.53 -2.06 5.49
N PRO A 331 -31.89 -1.45 4.34
CA PRO A 331 -31.43 -0.12 4.00
C PRO A 331 -31.85 0.88 5.10
N GLY A 332 -30.89 1.68 5.59
CA GLY A 332 -31.13 2.64 6.67
C GLY A 332 -30.53 2.26 8.04
N THR A 333 -30.01 1.04 8.23
CA THR A 333 -29.38 0.60 9.49
C THR A 333 -27.97 1.17 9.76
N GLY A 334 -27.54 2.19 9.02
CA GLY A 334 -26.26 2.87 9.25
C GLY A 334 -25.00 2.10 8.79
N LYS A 335 -25.13 0.98 8.08
CA LYS A 335 -23.99 0.16 7.56
C LYS A 335 -22.93 0.99 6.83
N SER A 336 -23.34 1.85 5.89
CA SER A 336 -22.43 2.73 5.16
C SER A 336 -21.72 3.74 6.08
N GLN A 337 -22.31 4.11 7.21
CA GLN A 337 -21.64 4.97 8.19
C GLN A 337 -20.54 4.22 8.95
N PHE A 338 -20.77 2.95 9.31
CA PHE A 338 -19.74 2.09 9.90
C PHE A 338 -18.55 1.91 8.96
N LEU A 339 -18.78 1.62 7.68
CA LEU A 339 -17.72 1.51 6.67
C LEU A 339 -16.94 2.81 6.49
N LYS A 340 -17.63 3.95 6.43
CA LYS A 340 -16.99 5.28 6.33
C LYS A 340 -16.17 5.63 7.57
N PHE A 341 -16.62 5.22 8.76
CA PHE A 341 -15.86 5.42 9.99
C PHE A 341 -14.63 4.51 10.06
N ALA A 342 -14.79 3.23 9.72
CA ALA A 342 -13.69 2.27 9.66
C ALA A 342 -12.60 2.73 8.68
N ALA A 343 -12.99 3.21 7.49
CA ALA A 343 -12.08 3.77 6.51
C ALA A 343 -11.32 5.02 7.03
N LYS A 344 -11.94 5.84 7.89
CA LYS A 344 -11.27 6.99 8.51
C LYS A 344 -10.30 6.59 9.63
N LEU A 345 -10.55 5.47 10.30
CA LEU A 345 -9.71 4.97 11.38
C LEU A 345 -8.44 4.31 10.84
N CYS A 346 -8.52 3.65 9.68
CA CYS A 346 -7.39 2.96 9.06
C CYS A 346 -6.47 3.91 8.27
N ASN A 347 -5.16 3.71 8.39
CA ASN A 347 -4.12 4.49 7.68
C ASN A 347 -4.03 4.20 6.18
N ARG A 348 -4.59 3.07 5.74
CA ARG A 348 -4.72 2.71 4.33
C ARG A 348 -6.13 2.19 4.14
N SER A 349 -6.96 2.96 3.45
CA SER A 349 -8.32 2.54 3.15
C SER A 349 -8.77 2.97 1.76
N VAL A 350 -9.53 2.08 1.12
CA VAL A 350 -10.19 2.35 -0.15
C VAL A 350 -11.67 2.09 0.04
N ILE A 351 -12.51 3.03 -0.38
CA ILE A 351 -13.95 2.87 -0.36
C ILE A 351 -14.42 2.77 -1.80
N THR A 352 -15.11 1.68 -2.13
CA THR A 352 -15.74 1.48 -3.44
C THR A 352 -17.20 1.05 -3.28
N THR A 353 -17.98 1.18 -4.34
CA THR A 353 -19.37 0.69 -4.40
C THR A 353 -19.41 -0.59 -5.23
N GLY A 354 -20.22 -1.57 -4.82
CA GLY A 354 -20.40 -2.84 -5.52
C GLY A 354 -21.01 -2.66 -6.91
N LEU A 355 -21.90 -1.67 -7.08
CA LEU A 355 -22.46 -1.29 -8.38
C LEU A 355 -21.40 -0.73 -9.36
N GLY A 356 -20.37 -0.04 -8.84
CA GLY A 356 -19.28 0.52 -9.63
C GLY A 356 -18.06 -0.38 -9.77
N SER A 357 -18.06 -1.56 -9.15
CA SER A 357 -16.89 -2.45 -9.06
C SER A 357 -17.09 -3.71 -9.88
N THR A 358 -16.30 -3.90 -10.93
CA THR A 358 -16.17 -5.18 -11.62
C THR A 358 -15.09 -6.04 -10.94
N SER A 359 -15.09 -7.36 -11.15
CA SER A 359 -14.01 -8.24 -10.65
C SER A 359 -12.63 -7.76 -11.11
N ALA A 360 -12.53 -7.28 -12.35
CA ALA A 360 -11.33 -6.65 -12.89
C ALA A 360 -11.03 -5.32 -12.18
N GLY A 361 -12.04 -4.47 -11.95
CA GLY A 361 -11.90 -3.19 -11.24
C GLY A 361 -11.50 -3.29 -9.76
N LEU A 362 -11.81 -4.42 -9.10
CA LEU A 362 -11.33 -4.70 -7.74
C LEU A 362 -9.89 -5.20 -7.71
N THR A 363 -9.45 -5.90 -8.76
CA THR A 363 -8.14 -6.56 -8.82
C THR A 363 -7.15 -5.75 -9.64
N VAL A 364 -7.06 -6.00 -10.94
CA VAL A 364 -6.23 -5.26 -11.89
C VAL A 364 -6.99 -5.15 -13.20
N THR A 365 -6.96 -3.95 -13.81
CA THR A 365 -7.54 -3.72 -15.14
C THR A 365 -6.45 -3.36 -16.14
N ALA A 366 -6.53 -3.90 -17.36
CA ALA A 366 -5.69 -3.44 -18.46
C ALA A 366 -6.43 -2.31 -19.19
N VAL A 367 -5.87 -1.11 -19.18
CA VAL A 367 -6.45 0.08 -19.80
C VAL A 367 -5.57 0.53 -20.94
N LYS A 368 -6.18 0.88 -22.08
CA LYS A 368 -5.46 1.44 -23.23
C LYS A 368 -5.48 2.96 -23.17
N ASP A 369 -4.38 3.59 -22.76
CA ASP A 369 -4.23 5.05 -22.66
C ASP A 369 -3.20 5.52 -23.71
N GLY A 370 -3.51 6.56 -24.50
CA GLY A 370 -2.60 7.03 -25.56
C GLY A 370 -2.26 6.01 -26.66
N GLY A 371 -3.05 4.95 -26.81
CA GLY A 371 -2.79 3.86 -27.77
C GLY A 371 -1.99 2.68 -27.19
N GLU A 372 -1.62 2.74 -25.92
CA GLU A 372 -0.74 1.77 -25.27
C GLU A 372 -1.44 1.08 -24.10
N TRP A 373 -1.12 -0.19 -23.87
CA TRP A 373 -1.66 -0.95 -22.75
C TRP A 373 -0.91 -0.59 -21.47
N MET A 374 -1.66 -0.18 -20.45
CA MET A 374 -1.19 0.08 -19.10
C MET A 374 -1.98 -0.79 -18.13
N LEU A 375 -1.33 -1.25 -17.06
CA LEU A 375 -1.99 -1.95 -15.97
C LEU A 375 -2.42 -0.94 -14.92
N GLU A 376 -3.69 -0.94 -14.55
CA GLU A 376 -4.28 -0.12 -13.50
C GLU A 376 -4.62 -0.98 -12.28
N ALA A 377 -4.12 -0.58 -11.12
CA ALA A 377 -4.39 -1.24 -9.85
C ALA A 377 -5.86 -1.04 -9.45
N GLY A 378 -6.53 -2.15 -9.12
CA GLY A 378 -7.88 -2.14 -8.58
C GLY A 378 -7.91 -1.86 -7.07
N ALA A 379 -9.12 -1.74 -6.53
CA ALA A 379 -9.35 -1.31 -5.16
C ALA A 379 -8.65 -2.20 -4.09
N LEU A 380 -8.56 -3.51 -4.31
CA LEU A 380 -7.92 -4.43 -3.36
C LEU A 380 -6.40 -4.27 -3.36
N VAL A 381 -5.79 -4.10 -4.54
CA VAL A 381 -4.34 -3.88 -4.68
C VAL A 381 -3.93 -2.56 -4.06
N LEU A 382 -4.76 -1.52 -4.23
CA LEU A 382 -4.56 -0.22 -3.60
C LEU A 382 -4.73 -0.26 -2.08
N ALA A 383 -5.47 -1.23 -1.54
CA ALA A 383 -5.76 -1.38 -0.12
C ALA A 383 -4.91 -2.46 0.59
N ASP A 384 -3.87 -2.99 -0.07
CA ASP A 384 -3.04 -4.09 0.47
C ASP A 384 -2.45 -3.78 1.87
N GLY A 385 -2.60 -4.70 2.82
CA GLY A 385 -2.23 -4.45 4.23
C GLY A 385 -3.04 -3.37 4.95
N GLY A 386 -4.19 -2.96 4.38
CA GLY A 386 -5.12 -1.97 4.92
C GLY A 386 -6.56 -2.47 4.93
N LEU A 387 -7.53 -1.55 4.72
CA LEU A 387 -8.96 -1.84 4.72
C LEU A 387 -9.61 -1.48 3.38
N CYS A 388 -10.22 -2.46 2.71
CA CYS A 388 -11.08 -2.19 1.55
C CYS A 388 -12.56 -2.23 1.98
N CYS A 389 -13.23 -1.08 1.95
CA CYS A 389 -14.66 -0.97 2.24
C CYS A 389 -15.45 -1.06 0.94
N ILE A 390 -16.36 -2.02 0.85
CA ILE A 390 -17.27 -2.18 -0.28
C ILE A 390 -18.70 -1.95 0.21
N ASP A 391 -19.37 -0.94 -0.33
CA ASP A 391 -20.79 -0.64 -0.05
C ASP A 391 -21.68 -1.15 -1.19
N GLU A 392 -22.95 -1.42 -0.93
CA GLU A 392 -23.93 -1.85 -1.96
C GLU A 392 -23.51 -3.11 -2.74
N PHE A 393 -23.21 -4.18 -2.01
CA PHE A 393 -22.81 -5.47 -2.55
C PHE A 393 -24.03 -6.29 -2.99
N ASP A 394 -24.65 -5.91 -4.10
CA ASP A 394 -25.92 -6.52 -4.59
C ASP A 394 -25.70 -7.63 -5.63
N ARG A 395 -24.48 -7.76 -6.20
CA ARG A 395 -24.20 -8.65 -7.35
C ARG A 395 -22.80 -9.23 -7.41
N PHE A 396 -22.38 -9.95 -6.38
CA PHE A 396 -21.47 -11.07 -6.63
C PHE A 396 -22.28 -12.33 -6.36
N ASP A 397 -22.18 -13.31 -7.27
CA ASP A 397 -22.74 -14.65 -7.09
C ASP A 397 -22.00 -15.35 -5.93
N ILE A 398 -22.20 -14.85 -4.71
CA ILE A 398 -21.97 -15.62 -3.50
C ILE A 398 -23.21 -16.48 -3.35
N VAL A 399 -23.08 -17.73 -3.76
CA VAL A 399 -23.98 -18.81 -3.37
C VAL A 399 -23.76 -19.05 -1.86
N LEU A 400 -24.31 -18.16 -1.04
CA LEU A 400 -24.69 -18.47 0.33
C LEU A 400 -26.21 -18.49 0.30
N VAL A 401 -26.73 -19.69 0.08
CA VAL A 401 -28.14 -20.02 0.21
C VAL A 401 -28.54 -19.77 1.66
N LEU A 402 -29.14 -18.61 1.92
CA LEU A 402 -30.08 -18.47 3.02
C LEU A 402 -31.43 -18.98 2.51
N LEU A 403 -31.79 -20.21 2.88
CA LEU A 403 -33.16 -20.68 2.73
C LEU A 403 -34.06 -19.96 3.74
N ASP A 404 -35.07 -19.28 3.22
CA ASP A 404 -36.23 -18.80 3.96
C ASP A 404 -37.16 -19.99 4.26
N THR A 405 -37.48 -20.20 5.54
CA THR A 405 -38.30 -21.28 6.06
C THR A 405 -39.77 -20.89 6.08
N LYS A 406 -40.57 -21.32 5.09
CA LYS A 406 -42.04 -21.43 5.26
C LYS A 406 -42.67 -22.54 4.41
N ASN A 407 -42.47 -23.82 4.75
CA ASN A 407 -43.56 -24.83 4.66
C ASN A 407 -43.20 -26.17 5.35
N PRO A 408 -43.84 -26.54 6.49
CA PRO A 408 -43.56 -27.80 7.19
C PRO A 408 -43.95 -29.07 6.41
N GLU A 409 -44.77 -28.97 5.36
CA GLU A 409 -45.16 -30.14 4.55
C GLU A 409 -44.11 -30.51 3.49
N TRP A 410 -43.22 -29.59 3.09
CA TRP A 410 -42.19 -29.87 2.07
C TRP A 410 -40.94 -30.53 2.67
N ASP A 411 -40.58 -30.20 3.91
CA ASP A 411 -39.44 -30.82 4.61
C ASP A 411 -39.66 -32.31 4.86
N LEU A 412 -40.91 -32.76 5.06
CA LEU A 412 -41.23 -34.17 5.25
C LEU A 412 -41.17 -34.97 3.93
N VAL A 413 -41.53 -34.35 2.81
CA VAL A 413 -41.46 -34.98 1.48
C VAL A 413 -40.01 -35.08 1.02
N VAL A 414 -39.18 -34.06 1.27
CA VAL A 414 -37.75 -34.08 0.91
C VAL A 414 -36.95 -35.02 1.83
N SER A 415 -37.18 -35.00 3.14
CA SER A 415 -36.50 -35.92 4.07
C SER A 415 -36.86 -37.38 3.85
N SER A 416 -38.12 -37.70 3.50
CA SER A 416 -38.52 -39.08 3.18
C SER A 416 -37.99 -39.56 1.82
N HIS A 417 -37.77 -38.67 0.85
CA HIS A 417 -37.11 -39.02 -0.42
C HIS A 417 -35.60 -39.23 -0.25
N ILE A 418 -34.95 -38.46 0.62
CA ILE A 418 -33.51 -38.59 0.91
C ILE A 418 -33.22 -39.84 1.77
N LEU A 419 -34.12 -40.22 2.69
CA LEU A 419 -33.90 -41.34 3.61
C LEU A 419 -34.36 -42.71 3.09
N SER A 420 -35.09 -42.77 1.96
CA SER A 420 -35.59 -44.03 1.39
C SER A 420 -34.82 -44.55 0.17
N GLU A 421 -33.93 -43.74 -0.44
CA GLU A 421 -33.00 -44.21 -1.46
C GLU A 421 -31.57 -44.27 -0.94
N LYS A 422 -31.18 -45.51 -0.59
CA LYS A 422 -29.81 -46.07 -0.45
C LYS A 422 -29.16 -46.02 0.94
N GLY A 423 -29.14 -47.09 1.75
CA GLY A 423 -29.57 -48.45 1.47
C GLY A 423 -28.82 -49.11 0.31
N GLU A 424 -27.53 -49.38 0.51
CA GLU A 424 -26.60 -50.10 -0.38
C GLU A 424 -25.67 -49.26 -1.28
N SER A 425 -24.39 -49.38 -0.94
CA SER A 425 -23.15 -49.29 -1.73
C SER A 425 -22.77 -48.00 -2.48
N GLU A 426 -21.54 -47.59 -2.17
CA GLU A 426 -20.59 -46.79 -2.97
C GLU A 426 -20.89 -45.28 -3.12
N ARG A 427 -20.30 -44.47 -2.22
CA ARG A 427 -19.61 -43.17 -2.42
C ARG A 427 -19.63 -42.36 -1.12
N GLU A 428 -18.59 -42.48 -0.30
CA GLU A 428 -18.57 -41.91 1.06
C GLU A 428 -17.29 -41.07 1.32
N LYS A 429 -16.76 -40.37 0.31
CA LYS A 429 -15.49 -39.62 0.45
C LYS A 429 -15.53 -38.10 0.21
N ASP A 430 -16.56 -37.51 -0.38
CA ASP A 430 -16.57 -36.06 -0.67
C ASP A 430 -17.30 -35.20 0.37
N ASP A 431 -18.44 -35.64 0.93
CA ASP A 431 -19.27 -34.77 1.81
C ASP A 431 -18.67 -34.56 3.22
N THR A 432 -17.88 -35.51 3.71
CA THR A 432 -17.18 -35.41 5.00
C THR A 432 -15.96 -34.49 4.95
N GLU A 433 -15.30 -34.36 3.79
CA GLU A 433 -14.15 -33.46 3.61
C GLU A 433 -14.59 -31.99 3.57
N ASP A 434 -15.74 -31.67 2.98
CA ASP A 434 -16.22 -30.29 2.88
C ASP A 434 -16.80 -29.75 4.20
N LEU A 435 -17.46 -30.59 5.00
CA LEU A 435 -17.83 -30.27 6.38
C LEU A 435 -16.60 -30.08 7.29
N ALA A 436 -15.56 -30.92 7.12
CA ALA A 436 -14.29 -30.78 7.83
C ALA A 436 -13.52 -29.52 7.41
N ARG A 437 -13.52 -29.16 6.12
CA ARG A 437 -12.89 -27.92 5.62
C ARG A 437 -13.62 -26.67 6.08
N THR A 438 -14.95 -26.73 6.20
CA THR A 438 -15.77 -25.62 6.71
C THR A 438 -15.49 -25.36 8.19
N THR A 439 -15.35 -26.42 9.00
CA THR A 439 -15.05 -26.31 10.43
C THR A 439 -13.63 -25.84 10.72
N VAL A 440 -12.62 -26.27 9.93
CA VAL A 440 -11.23 -25.82 10.10
C VAL A 440 -11.08 -24.32 9.80
N ARG A 441 -11.68 -23.81 8.71
CA ARG A 441 -11.63 -22.37 8.38
C ARG A 441 -12.40 -21.51 9.38
N MET A 442 -13.49 -22.04 9.95
CA MET A 442 -14.24 -21.37 11.01
C MET A 442 -13.43 -21.30 12.31
N LEU A 443 -12.73 -22.38 12.67
CA LEU A 443 -11.82 -22.40 13.82
C LEU A 443 -10.66 -21.41 13.65
N GLU A 444 -10.04 -21.34 12.47
CA GLU A 444 -9.02 -20.32 12.18
C GLU A 444 -9.57 -18.90 12.33
N SER A 445 -10.82 -18.66 11.93
CA SER A 445 -11.47 -17.36 12.06
C SER A 445 -11.72 -17.00 13.53
N LEU A 446 -12.11 -17.98 14.36
CA LEU A 446 -12.23 -17.81 15.82
C LEU A 446 -10.88 -17.47 16.46
N ILE A 447 -9.80 -18.14 16.06
CA ILE A 447 -8.44 -17.86 16.56
C ILE A 447 -8.03 -16.43 16.19
N ARG A 448 -8.26 -15.99 14.95
CA ARG A 448 -7.97 -14.61 14.50
C ARG A 448 -8.74 -13.58 15.31
N LEU A 449 -10.03 -13.81 15.56
CA LEU A 449 -10.87 -12.91 16.37
C LEU A 449 -10.42 -12.87 17.83
N ALA A 450 -10.06 -14.01 18.43
CA ALA A 450 -9.55 -14.07 19.79
C ALA A 450 -8.20 -13.33 19.93
N GLN A 451 -7.30 -13.49 18.97
CA GLN A 451 -6.04 -12.72 18.91
C GLN A 451 -6.31 -11.22 18.75
N ALA A 452 -7.23 -10.82 17.87
CA ALA A 452 -7.61 -9.43 17.71
C ALA A 452 -8.22 -8.85 19.00
N HIS A 453 -9.00 -9.63 19.73
CA HIS A 453 -9.58 -9.22 21.01
C HIS A 453 -8.49 -9.07 22.09
N ALA A 454 -7.53 -9.99 22.18
CA ALA A 454 -6.39 -9.85 23.09
C ALA A 454 -5.57 -8.57 22.80
N ARG A 455 -5.34 -8.26 21.52
CA ARG A 455 -4.66 -7.03 21.08
C ARG A 455 -5.47 -5.77 21.40
N LEU A 456 -6.79 -5.81 21.23
CA LEU A 456 -7.68 -4.71 21.64
C LEU A 456 -7.52 -4.41 23.14
N MET A 457 -7.30 -5.44 23.95
CA MET A 457 -7.14 -5.35 25.41
C MET A 457 -5.71 -5.05 25.87
N PHE A 458 -4.81 -4.74 24.94
CA PHE A 458 -3.38 -4.53 25.18
C PHE A 458 -2.71 -5.72 25.90
N ARG A 459 -3.00 -6.94 25.44
CA ARG A 459 -2.41 -8.19 25.95
C ARG A 459 -1.59 -8.91 24.88
N ASN A 460 -0.47 -9.48 25.32
CA ASN A 460 0.43 -10.29 24.48
C ASN A 460 0.01 -11.77 24.41
N GLU A 461 -0.88 -12.21 25.29
CA GLU A 461 -1.37 -13.58 25.38
C GLU A 461 -2.90 -13.62 25.29
N VAL A 462 -3.41 -14.65 24.62
CA VAL A 462 -4.84 -14.89 24.45
C VAL A 462 -5.37 -15.62 25.68
N THR A 463 -6.46 -15.13 26.25
CA THR A 463 -7.13 -15.70 27.43
C THR A 463 -8.47 -16.33 27.06
N LEU A 464 -9.04 -17.12 27.97
CA LEU A 464 -10.38 -17.72 27.79
C LEU A 464 -11.45 -16.66 27.48
N LEU A 465 -11.34 -15.48 28.07
CA LEU A 465 -12.27 -14.37 27.83
C LEU A 465 -12.25 -13.90 26.37
N ASP A 466 -11.10 -13.94 25.70
CA ASP A 466 -10.98 -13.58 24.29
C ASP A 466 -11.64 -14.63 23.39
N ALA A 467 -11.51 -15.91 23.75
CA ALA A 467 -12.17 -17.02 23.07
C ALA A 467 -13.71 -16.92 23.22
N ILE A 468 -14.20 -16.63 24.44
CA ILE A 468 -15.63 -16.41 24.70
C ILE A 468 -16.14 -15.22 23.87
N ALA A 469 -15.42 -14.10 23.84
CA ALA A 469 -15.81 -12.92 23.05
C ALA A 469 -15.86 -13.23 21.55
N ALA A 470 -14.92 -14.02 21.02
CA ALA A 470 -14.91 -14.46 19.63
C ALA A 470 -16.10 -15.37 19.31
N ILE A 471 -16.39 -16.35 20.17
CA ILE A 471 -17.55 -17.26 20.03
C ILE A 471 -18.84 -16.45 20.03
N LEU A 472 -19.02 -15.54 20.98
CA LEU A 472 -20.20 -14.66 21.05
C LEU A 472 -20.38 -13.81 19.79
N CYS A 473 -19.28 -13.31 19.20
CA CYS A 473 -19.36 -12.56 17.93
C CYS A 473 -19.82 -13.44 16.75
N ILE A 474 -19.44 -14.72 16.72
CA ILE A 474 -19.89 -15.65 15.67
C ILE A 474 -21.32 -16.13 15.93
N GLU A 475 -21.64 -16.51 17.17
CA GLU A 475 -22.97 -16.95 17.55
C GLU A 475 -24.00 -15.85 17.31
N SER A 476 -23.73 -14.60 17.70
CA SER A 476 -24.62 -13.47 17.39
C SER A 476 -24.82 -13.23 15.88
N SER A 477 -23.93 -13.76 15.02
CA SER A 477 -24.11 -13.78 13.56
C SER A 477 -24.93 -14.98 13.06
N MET A 478 -24.93 -16.11 13.77
CA MET A 478 -25.62 -17.34 13.39
C MET A 478 -27.04 -17.42 13.98
N THR A 479 -27.24 -16.86 15.17
CA THR A 479 -28.45 -17.02 15.98
C THR A 479 -29.46 -15.88 15.78
N THR A 480 -29.74 -15.50 14.52
CA THR A 480 -30.96 -14.71 14.22
C THR A 480 -32.24 -15.52 14.51
N SER A 481 -32.11 -16.79 14.89
CA SER A 481 -33.19 -17.62 15.41
C SER A 481 -32.75 -18.36 16.69
N ALA A 482 -33.33 -17.96 17.84
CA ALA A 482 -33.80 -18.85 18.92
C ALA A 482 -33.03 -19.08 20.24
N ILE A 483 -31.90 -18.45 20.59
CA ILE A 483 -31.28 -18.65 21.94
C ILE A 483 -30.95 -17.35 22.70
N VAL A 484 -31.57 -16.21 22.33
CA VAL A 484 -31.34 -14.94 23.07
C VAL A 484 -32.63 -14.30 23.57
N ASP A 485 -33.55 -15.10 24.11
CA ASP A 485 -34.74 -14.59 24.82
C ASP A 485 -34.43 -14.10 26.25
N THR A 486 -33.19 -14.23 26.72
CA THR A 486 -32.76 -13.62 28.01
C THR A 486 -31.94 -12.33 27.84
N VAL A 487 -31.33 -12.09 26.66
CA VAL A 487 -30.47 -10.91 26.40
C VAL A 487 -30.61 -10.41 24.96
N GLY A 488 -31.80 -9.94 24.57
CA GLY A 488 -32.05 -8.99 23.46
C GLY A 488 -31.39 -9.23 22.07
N ASN A 489 -32.22 -9.24 21.02
CA ASN A 489 -31.82 -9.12 19.61
C ASN A 489 -30.52 -8.31 19.39
N ALA A 490 -29.61 -8.79 18.53
CA ALA A 490 -28.34 -8.10 18.23
C ALA A 490 -28.50 -6.61 17.86
N LEU A 491 -29.67 -6.23 17.33
CA LEU A 491 -30.10 -4.87 17.00
C LEU A 491 -30.38 -3.97 18.23
N HIS A 492 -30.70 -4.56 19.37
CA HIS A 492 -31.00 -3.90 20.66
C HIS A 492 -29.96 -4.21 21.74
N SER A 493 -28.80 -4.77 21.38
CA SER A 493 -27.72 -4.99 22.32
C SER A 493 -27.34 -3.67 23.01
N ASN A 494 -27.42 -3.66 24.34
CA ASN A 494 -26.93 -2.61 25.21
C ASN A 494 -25.85 -3.18 26.14
N PHE A 495 -24.89 -2.37 26.56
CA PHE A 495 -23.99 -2.79 27.64
C PHE A 495 -24.83 -3.07 28.90
N THR A 496 -24.66 -4.25 29.49
CA THR A 496 -25.15 -4.54 30.83
C THR A 496 -24.40 -3.66 31.85
N ASP A 497 -25.06 -3.28 32.95
CA ASP A 497 -24.43 -2.45 34.00
C ASP A 497 -23.24 -3.17 34.69
N ASN A 498 -23.12 -4.50 34.51
CA ASN A 498 -22.08 -5.32 35.10
C ASN A 498 -21.56 -6.41 34.13
N PRO A 499 -20.57 -6.09 33.28
CA PRO A 499 -20.10 -7.00 32.22
C PRO A 499 -19.40 -8.25 32.76
N ASP A 500 -18.84 -8.20 33.97
CA ASP A 500 -18.15 -9.33 34.60
C ASP A 500 -19.14 -10.44 35.00
N GLN A 501 -20.35 -10.07 35.39
CA GLN A 501 -21.41 -11.01 35.77
C GLN A 501 -22.04 -11.69 34.55
N GLU A 502 -22.12 -10.98 33.43
CA GLU A 502 -22.53 -11.52 32.13
C GLU A 502 -21.48 -12.52 31.59
N CYS A 503 -20.19 -12.21 31.69
CA CYS A 503 -19.13 -13.17 31.34
C CYS A 503 -19.15 -14.44 32.19
N ILE A 504 -19.48 -14.34 33.48
CA ILE A 504 -19.62 -15.52 34.36
C ILE A 504 -20.82 -16.37 33.92
N LEU A 505 -22.00 -15.78 33.73
CA LEU A 505 -23.20 -16.50 33.27
C LEU A 505 -23.03 -17.12 31.87
N LEU A 506 -22.34 -16.43 30.97
CA LEU A 506 -22.00 -16.93 29.65
C LEU A 506 -20.95 -18.04 29.72
N SER A 507 -19.97 -17.96 30.62
CA SER A 507 -19.01 -19.03 30.84
C SER A 507 -19.66 -20.29 31.42
N GLU A 508 -20.63 -20.15 32.33
CA GLU A 508 -21.40 -21.27 32.87
C GLU A 508 -22.30 -21.89 31.78
N SER A 509 -22.94 -21.06 30.94
CA SER A 509 -23.75 -21.53 29.80
C SER A 509 -22.89 -22.24 28.73
N LEU A 510 -21.68 -21.74 28.46
CA LEU A 510 -20.72 -22.37 27.55
C LEU A 510 -20.12 -23.66 28.11
N VAL A 511 -19.88 -23.74 29.43
CA VAL A 511 -19.45 -24.98 30.09
C VAL A 511 -20.52 -26.06 29.98
N ILE A 512 -21.79 -25.71 30.18
CA ILE A 512 -22.93 -26.61 29.96
C ILE A 512 -23.00 -27.06 28.49
N PHE A 513 -22.77 -26.14 27.55
CA PHE A 513 -22.78 -26.43 26.11
C PHE A 513 -21.59 -27.31 25.65
N LEU A 514 -20.42 -27.11 26.24
CA LEU A 514 -19.22 -27.96 26.04
C LEU A 514 -19.36 -29.33 26.71
N GLU A 515 -20.15 -29.46 27.78
CA GLU A 515 -20.53 -30.76 28.34
C GLU A 515 -21.49 -31.54 27.42
N ASP A 516 -22.40 -30.85 26.71
CA ASP A 516 -23.28 -31.45 25.70
C ASP A 516 -22.50 -31.89 24.44
N TYR A 517 -21.48 -31.13 24.03
CA TYR A 517 -20.51 -31.54 23.00
C TYR A 517 -19.32 -32.27 23.63
N ARG A 518 -19.52 -33.53 24.09
CA ARG A 518 -18.43 -34.43 24.49
C ARG A 518 -17.39 -34.61 23.38
N ILE A 519 -16.41 -33.71 23.31
CA ILE A 519 -15.10 -33.99 22.76
C ILE A 519 -14.38 -34.76 23.87
N SER A 520 -14.40 -36.09 23.75
CA SER A 520 -13.53 -36.95 24.56
C SER A 520 -12.08 -36.61 24.25
N ILE A 521 -11.47 -35.80 25.12
CA ILE A 521 -10.02 -35.67 25.22
C ILE A 521 -9.54 -36.94 25.93
N ASN A 522 -8.85 -37.81 25.21
CA ASN A 522 -8.00 -38.85 25.78
C ASN A 522 -6.56 -38.34 25.83
#